data_AF-A0A9E2B505-F1
#
_entry.id   AF-A0A9E2B505-F1
#
_cell.length_a   1.000
_cell.length_b   1.000
_cell.length_c   1.000
_cell.angle_alpha   90.00
_cell.angle_beta   90.00
_cell.angle_gamma   90.00
#
_symmetry.space_group_name_H-M   'P 1'
#
loop_
_entity.id
_entity.type
_entity.pdbx_description
1 polymer ?
#
loop_
_entity_poly.entity_id
_entity_poly.type
_entity_poly.pdbx_seq_one_letter_code
_entity_poly.pdbx_strand_id
1 'polypeptide(L)'
;VMGVLEAAGHEFEHLWVCGMAREIWPGQSRPDPFIPLELQRRLGMPDSSPTRNLDYAAAQVARLRASGRSLHVSWPMQEDGELLGPTPLFGELTSAPPAAAATADWNEHMQAEGGTETLAHDPPPAWPAGHKVSGGAGVLTRQAVSPLNAFIESRLGAFEMRRATVGINAMQRGNLTHRALEEFYNETPDQAAAIALSDAEREARLRASLDAGLNEIPGIREPFMRTLAAAEVEQQLERIKAFLEIDKQREPFTVAEREAVHNVEVGKLSLRLKLDRLDVLEDERRIVIDYKTGQVDRQGWNPDNPRDLQLPLYVTCIAPDAAAVAFAQVSSRGVGYDGVGNGDVAIPGLRSPGRRNVVEVKFQYPYTRDVIESWDELRRVWTELLVRLADEFAAGDFRYDPRNPDSARGQFAVLSRIYDAGPQFFTDTGDEA
;
A
#
# COMPACT_ATOMS: atom_id res chain seq x y z
N VAL A 1 31.44 -26.20 -29.41
CA VAL A 1 30.05 -26.59 -29.08
C VAL A 1 29.24 -26.50 -30.35
N MET A 2 28.54 -27.57 -30.73
CA MET A 2 27.76 -27.66 -31.98
C MET A 2 26.53 -28.54 -31.76
N GLY A 3 25.55 -28.47 -32.66
CA GLY A 3 24.37 -29.32 -32.62
C GLY A 3 24.67 -30.79 -32.98
N VAL A 4 23.84 -31.73 -32.52
CA VAL A 4 23.99 -33.17 -32.81
C VAL A 4 23.91 -33.49 -34.31
N LEU A 5 23.18 -32.67 -35.08
CA LEU A 5 23.09 -32.78 -36.55
C LEU A 5 24.37 -32.32 -37.24
N GLU A 6 24.99 -31.26 -36.72
CA GLU A 6 26.23 -30.68 -37.26
C GLU A 6 27.43 -31.56 -36.93
N ALA A 7 27.40 -32.24 -35.77
CA ALA A 7 28.44 -33.19 -35.38
C ALA A 7 28.44 -34.47 -36.22
N ALA A 8 27.36 -34.78 -36.94
CA ALA A 8 27.21 -36.02 -37.69
C ALA A 8 28.17 -36.06 -38.89
N GLY A 9 29.14 -36.99 -38.86
CA GLY A 9 30.12 -37.20 -39.92
C GLY A 9 31.47 -36.53 -39.70
N HIS A 10 31.65 -35.81 -38.58
CA HIS A 10 32.97 -35.36 -38.13
C HIS A 10 33.67 -36.43 -37.28
N GLU A 11 34.99 -36.36 -37.26
CA GLU A 11 35.85 -37.16 -36.37
C GLU A 11 36.42 -36.27 -35.27
N PHE A 12 36.40 -36.76 -34.03
CA PHE A 12 36.87 -36.07 -32.83
C PHE A 12 37.83 -36.97 -32.04
N GLU A 13 38.87 -36.37 -31.45
CA GLU A 13 39.71 -37.12 -30.49
C GLU A 13 38.95 -37.36 -29.18
N HIS A 14 38.22 -36.34 -28.72
CA HIS A 14 37.36 -36.38 -27.53
C HIS A 14 36.00 -35.75 -27.84
N LEU A 15 34.93 -36.48 -27.55
CA LEU A 15 33.56 -36.06 -27.77
C LEU A 15 32.79 -36.07 -26.45
N TRP A 16 32.25 -34.93 -26.04
CA TRP A 16 31.32 -34.82 -24.91
C TRP A 16 29.93 -34.48 -25.42
N VAL A 17 28.96 -35.32 -25.12
CA VAL A 17 27.56 -35.17 -25.50
C VAL A 17 26.72 -34.86 -24.27
N CYS A 18 26.27 -33.61 -24.17
CA CYS A 18 25.48 -33.12 -23.03
C CYS A 18 23.97 -33.32 -23.25
N GLY A 19 23.20 -33.32 -22.17
CA GLY A 19 21.73 -33.28 -22.20
C GLY A 19 21.06 -34.60 -22.62
N MET A 20 21.74 -35.73 -22.47
CA MET A 20 21.25 -37.04 -22.91
C MET A 20 20.36 -37.70 -21.85
N ALA A 21 19.36 -36.97 -21.36
CA ALA A 21 18.32 -37.48 -20.46
C ALA A 21 17.25 -38.27 -21.24
N ARG A 22 16.61 -39.24 -20.60
CA ARG A 22 15.54 -40.08 -21.18
C ARG A 22 14.37 -39.24 -21.68
N GLU A 23 14.08 -38.16 -20.99
CA GLU A 23 12.96 -37.25 -21.23
C GLU A 23 13.22 -36.35 -22.46
N ILE A 24 14.49 -36.14 -22.79
CA ILE A 24 14.96 -35.28 -23.89
C ILE A 24 15.30 -36.11 -25.13
N TRP A 25 15.83 -37.33 -24.94
CA TRP A 25 16.33 -38.18 -26.03
C TRP A 25 15.81 -39.63 -25.90
N PRO A 26 15.07 -40.17 -26.88
CA PRO A 26 14.69 -39.56 -28.16
C PRO A 26 13.71 -38.40 -28.02
N GLY A 27 13.84 -37.40 -28.91
CA GLY A 27 12.94 -36.24 -28.91
C GLY A 27 11.49 -36.62 -29.19
N GLN A 28 10.56 -35.96 -28.48
CA GLN A 28 9.12 -36.14 -28.68
C GLN A 28 8.71 -35.89 -30.14
N SER A 29 7.75 -36.68 -30.64
CA SER A 29 7.18 -36.47 -31.97
C SER A 29 6.44 -35.15 -32.05
N ARG A 30 6.83 -34.32 -33.03
CA ARG A 30 6.24 -33.02 -33.34
C ARG A 30 5.81 -32.98 -34.81
N PRO A 31 4.72 -33.70 -35.19
CA PRO A 31 4.24 -33.70 -36.56
C PRO A 31 3.82 -32.30 -37.00
N ASP A 32 3.93 -32.00 -38.29
CA ASP A 32 3.55 -30.69 -38.84
C ASP A 32 2.02 -30.50 -38.74
N PRO A 33 1.51 -29.43 -38.10
CA PRO A 33 0.07 -29.25 -37.91
C PRO A 33 -0.69 -28.97 -39.22
N PHE A 34 0.00 -28.56 -40.30
CA PHE A 34 -0.62 -28.21 -41.58
C PHE A 34 -0.75 -29.38 -42.55
N ILE A 35 -0.18 -30.55 -42.22
CA ILE A 35 -0.24 -31.76 -43.05
C ILE A 35 -1.04 -32.84 -42.30
N PRO A 36 -1.99 -33.56 -42.93
CA PRO A 36 -2.71 -34.63 -42.26
C PRO A 36 -1.76 -35.68 -41.65
N LEU A 37 -1.93 -35.97 -40.35
CA LEU A 37 -1.05 -36.87 -39.60
C LEU A 37 -0.95 -38.27 -40.24
N GLU A 38 -2.04 -38.79 -40.79
CA GLU A 38 -2.06 -40.06 -41.50
C GLU A 38 -1.14 -40.07 -42.73
N LEU A 39 -1.11 -38.95 -43.46
CA LEU A 39 -0.25 -38.79 -44.63
C LEU A 39 1.23 -38.72 -44.20
N GLN A 40 1.51 -37.95 -43.14
CA GLN A 40 2.86 -37.82 -42.58
C GLN A 40 3.41 -39.18 -42.11
N ARG A 41 2.58 -39.98 -41.43
CA ARG A 41 2.95 -41.32 -40.98
C ARG A 41 3.14 -42.29 -42.14
N ARG A 42 2.21 -42.31 -43.10
CA ARG A 42 2.27 -43.22 -44.26
C ARG A 42 3.51 -42.98 -45.12
N LEU A 43 3.92 -41.71 -45.28
CA LEU A 43 5.11 -41.33 -46.05
C LEU A 43 6.39 -41.34 -45.22
N GLY A 44 6.33 -41.64 -43.92
CA GLY A 44 7.48 -41.58 -43.03
C GLY A 44 8.12 -40.19 -43.04
N MET A 45 7.35 -39.15 -42.75
CA MET A 45 7.85 -37.77 -42.65
C MET A 45 8.56 -37.54 -41.30
N PRO A 46 9.56 -36.62 -41.21
CA PRO A 46 10.23 -36.31 -39.95
C PRO A 46 9.23 -36.00 -38.83
N ASP A 47 9.54 -36.40 -37.60
CA ASP A 47 8.70 -36.15 -36.42
C ASP A 47 7.26 -36.69 -36.45
N SER A 48 6.92 -37.49 -37.46
CA SER A 48 5.55 -38.00 -37.68
C SER A 48 5.11 -39.12 -36.74
N SER A 49 6.07 -39.83 -36.12
CA SER A 49 5.77 -40.93 -35.19
C SER A 49 6.89 -41.16 -34.16
N PRO A 50 6.55 -41.70 -32.98
CA PRO A 50 7.54 -42.02 -31.95
C PRO A 50 8.58 -43.04 -32.42
N THR A 51 8.15 -44.06 -33.18
CA THR A 51 9.04 -45.08 -33.74
C THR A 51 10.09 -44.48 -34.66
N ARG A 52 9.69 -43.55 -35.54
CA ARG A 52 10.63 -42.86 -36.43
C ARG A 52 11.65 -42.04 -35.66
N ASN A 53 11.20 -41.32 -34.63
CA ASN A 53 12.09 -40.49 -33.81
C ASN A 53 13.08 -41.35 -33.01
N LEU A 54 12.63 -42.50 -32.51
CA LEU A 54 13.50 -43.48 -31.87
C LEU A 54 14.55 -44.03 -32.85
N ASP A 55 14.14 -44.47 -34.04
CA ASP A 55 15.05 -44.99 -35.08
C ASP A 55 16.09 -43.92 -35.48
N TYR A 56 15.63 -42.68 -35.63
CA TYR A 56 16.49 -41.54 -35.96
C TYR A 56 17.50 -41.22 -34.84
N ALA A 57 17.02 -41.16 -33.59
CA ALA A 57 17.85 -40.92 -32.42
C ALA A 57 18.88 -42.05 -32.20
N ALA A 58 18.49 -43.30 -32.43
CA ALA A 58 19.40 -44.45 -32.37
C ALA A 58 20.48 -44.36 -33.45
N ALA A 59 20.13 -43.98 -34.68
CA ALA A 59 21.11 -43.75 -35.75
C ALA A 59 22.08 -42.60 -35.43
N GLN A 60 21.61 -41.54 -34.76
CA GLN A 60 22.45 -40.45 -34.29
C GLN A 60 23.43 -40.92 -33.19
N VAL A 61 22.95 -41.68 -32.21
CA VAL A 61 23.81 -42.26 -31.16
C VAL A 61 24.86 -43.20 -31.75
N ALA A 62 24.49 -44.01 -32.74
CA ALA A 62 25.44 -44.89 -33.44
C ALA A 62 26.53 -44.08 -34.16
N ARG A 63 26.17 -42.96 -34.81
CA ARG A 63 27.15 -42.05 -35.43
C ARG A 63 28.07 -41.41 -34.40
N LEU A 64 27.52 -40.86 -33.31
CA LEU A 64 28.32 -40.24 -32.25
C LEU A 64 29.32 -41.23 -31.63
N ARG A 65 28.93 -42.51 -31.47
CA ARG A 65 29.84 -43.58 -31.04
C ARG A 65 30.97 -43.85 -32.01
N ALA A 66 30.72 -43.72 -33.31
CA ALA A 66 31.74 -43.93 -34.34
C ALA A 66 32.63 -42.70 -34.56
N SER A 67 32.18 -41.51 -34.16
CA SER A 67 32.85 -40.24 -34.40
C SER A 67 33.99 -39.91 -33.43
N GLY A 68 34.17 -40.63 -32.33
CA GLY A 68 35.12 -40.26 -31.27
C GLY A 68 36.00 -41.40 -30.78
N ARG A 69 37.29 -41.14 -30.49
CA ARG A 69 38.15 -42.12 -29.78
C ARG A 69 37.77 -42.24 -28.29
N SER A 70 37.23 -41.17 -27.73
CA SER A 70 36.70 -41.07 -26.37
C SER A 70 35.35 -40.36 -26.40
N LEU A 71 34.32 -40.99 -25.83
CA LEU A 71 32.95 -40.47 -25.77
C LEU A 71 32.50 -40.36 -24.31
N HIS A 72 32.18 -39.14 -23.90
CA HIS A 72 31.55 -38.83 -22.62
C HIS A 72 30.10 -38.40 -22.86
N VAL A 73 29.19 -38.90 -22.03
CA VAL A 73 27.78 -38.55 -22.08
C VAL A 73 27.37 -38.01 -20.72
N SER A 74 26.69 -36.87 -20.70
CA SER A 74 26.15 -36.29 -19.48
C SER A 74 24.66 -35.96 -19.61
N TRP A 75 23.99 -36.01 -18.47
CA TRP A 75 22.59 -35.62 -18.31
C TRP A 75 22.42 -34.89 -16.97
N PRO A 76 21.46 -33.96 -16.85
CA PRO A 76 21.07 -33.42 -15.55
C PRO A 76 20.51 -34.55 -14.68
N MET A 77 20.89 -34.62 -13.41
CA MET A 77 20.30 -35.58 -12.47
C MET A 77 18.91 -35.12 -11.99
N GLN A 78 18.65 -33.81 -12.04
CA GLN A 78 17.41 -33.19 -11.60
C GLN A 78 17.09 -31.95 -12.45
N GLU A 79 15.80 -31.75 -12.77
CA GLU A 79 15.26 -30.53 -13.38
C GLU A 79 13.91 -30.21 -12.71
N ASP A 80 13.71 -28.97 -12.25
CA ASP A 80 12.51 -28.51 -11.54
C ASP A 80 12.01 -29.42 -10.38
N GLY A 81 12.94 -30.13 -9.73
CA GLY A 81 12.63 -31.05 -8.65
C GLY A 81 12.49 -32.51 -9.08
N GLU A 82 12.30 -32.80 -10.37
CA GLU A 82 12.14 -34.15 -10.90
C GLU A 82 13.48 -34.82 -11.17
N LEU A 83 13.61 -36.09 -10.77
CA LEU A 83 14.81 -36.88 -11.03
C LEU A 83 14.82 -37.38 -12.47
N LEU A 84 15.90 -37.10 -13.18
CA LEU A 84 16.07 -37.48 -14.58
C LEU A 84 17.07 -38.63 -14.71
N GLY A 85 16.79 -39.53 -15.64
CA GLY A 85 17.65 -40.67 -15.96
C GLY A 85 18.38 -40.48 -17.29
N PRO A 86 19.50 -41.19 -17.51
CA PRO A 86 20.13 -41.19 -18.83
C PRO A 86 19.21 -41.83 -19.87
N THR A 87 19.33 -41.40 -21.12
CA THR A 87 18.68 -42.07 -22.25
C THR A 87 19.16 -43.51 -22.37
N PRO A 88 18.25 -44.49 -22.56
CA PRO A 88 18.63 -45.89 -22.72
C PRO A 88 19.36 -46.17 -24.05
N LEU A 89 19.40 -45.19 -24.97
CA LEU A 89 19.99 -45.36 -26.31
C LEU A 89 21.51 -45.58 -26.29
N PHE A 90 22.20 -45.17 -25.21
CA PHE A 90 23.61 -45.51 -25.00
C PHE A 90 23.82 -46.85 -24.28
N GLY A 91 22.78 -47.65 -24.06
CA GLY A 91 22.90 -48.94 -23.38
C GLY A 91 23.51 -48.81 -21.98
N GLU A 92 24.25 -49.83 -21.54
CA GLU A 92 24.96 -49.78 -20.27
C GLU A 92 26.11 -48.76 -20.33
N LEU A 93 25.94 -47.68 -19.57
CA LEU A 93 26.97 -46.67 -19.37
C LEU A 93 27.77 -47.03 -18.10
N THR A 94 29.08 -47.14 -18.24
CA THR A 94 29.95 -47.18 -17.06
C THR A 94 30.04 -45.76 -16.50
N SER A 95 29.49 -45.56 -15.30
CA SER A 95 29.72 -44.30 -14.58
C SER A 95 31.20 -44.22 -14.23
N ALA A 96 31.92 -43.31 -14.86
CA ALA A 96 33.14 -42.82 -14.23
C ALA A 96 32.71 -42.05 -12.96
N PRO A 97 33.42 -42.19 -11.82
CA PRO A 97 33.30 -41.17 -10.79
C PRO A 97 33.52 -39.82 -11.48
N PRO A 98 32.79 -38.75 -11.09
CA PRO A 98 33.12 -37.43 -11.59
C PRO A 98 34.63 -37.30 -11.44
N ALA A 99 35.34 -37.14 -12.57
CA ALA A 99 36.75 -36.81 -12.48
C ALA A 99 36.79 -35.65 -11.49
N ALA A 100 37.56 -35.76 -10.40
CA ALA A 100 37.81 -34.63 -9.54
C ALA A 100 38.16 -33.53 -10.52
N ALA A 101 37.24 -32.58 -10.67
CA ALA A 101 37.37 -31.68 -11.78
C ALA A 101 38.75 -31.07 -11.58
N ALA A 102 39.47 -30.78 -12.66
CA ALA A 102 40.48 -29.75 -12.55
C ALA A 102 39.76 -28.39 -12.33
N THR A 103 38.85 -28.33 -11.37
CA THR A 103 38.36 -27.13 -10.71
C THR A 103 39.51 -26.74 -9.82
N ALA A 104 40.41 -25.91 -10.30
CA ALA A 104 41.41 -25.35 -9.42
C ALA A 104 41.91 -24.01 -9.94
N ASP A 105 40.98 -23.18 -10.44
CA ASP A 105 41.18 -21.75 -10.24
C ASP A 105 39.81 -21.08 -10.22
N TRP A 106 39.22 -20.69 -11.34
CA TRP A 106 38.14 -19.69 -11.32
C TRP A 106 36.93 -19.96 -10.40
N ASN A 107 36.34 -21.16 -10.40
CA ASN A 107 35.17 -21.43 -9.56
C ASN A 107 35.54 -21.56 -8.07
N GLU A 108 36.69 -22.18 -7.77
CA GLU A 108 37.18 -22.28 -6.39
C GLU A 108 37.68 -20.93 -5.90
N HIS A 109 38.32 -20.13 -6.75
CA HIS A 109 38.74 -18.75 -6.49
C HIS A 109 37.53 -17.85 -6.26
N MET A 110 36.48 -17.95 -7.08
CA MET A 110 35.23 -17.19 -6.86
C MET A 110 34.47 -17.63 -5.60
N GLN A 111 34.51 -18.92 -5.24
CA GLN A 111 33.91 -19.39 -3.99
C GLN A 111 34.77 -19.06 -2.76
N ALA A 112 36.10 -19.07 -2.89
CA ALA A 112 37.04 -18.75 -1.81
C ALA A 112 37.19 -17.24 -1.60
N GLU A 113 37.15 -16.43 -2.67
CA GLU A 113 37.12 -14.96 -2.64
C GLU A 113 35.69 -14.41 -2.56
N GLY A 114 34.68 -15.27 -2.59
CA GLY A 114 33.28 -14.93 -2.38
C GLY A 114 33.02 -14.52 -0.93
N GLY A 115 33.64 -13.42 -0.50
CA GLY A 115 33.43 -12.81 0.79
C GLY A 115 32.15 -11.97 0.80
N THR A 116 31.50 -11.92 1.96
CA THR A 116 30.44 -10.93 2.17
C THR A 116 31.09 -9.55 2.28
N GLU A 117 30.82 -8.68 1.31
CA GLU A 117 31.14 -7.25 1.46
C GLU A 117 30.17 -6.66 2.48
N THR A 118 30.71 -6.13 3.57
CA THR A 118 29.93 -5.33 4.51
C THR A 118 29.94 -3.89 4.00
N LEU A 119 28.81 -3.44 3.46
CA LEU A 119 28.64 -2.04 3.10
C LEU A 119 28.68 -1.18 4.37
N ALA A 120 29.33 -0.02 4.27
CA ALA A 120 29.33 0.95 5.36
C ALA A 120 27.89 1.41 5.67
N HIS A 121 27.64 1.78 6.92
CA HIS A 121 26.36 2.35 7.32
C HIS A 121 26.08 3.63 6.52
N ASP A 122 24.99 3.64 5.75
CA ASP A 122 24.53 4.77 4.94
C ASP A 122 23.25 5.35 5.56
N PRO A 123 23.37 6.27 6.53
CA PRO A 123 22.20 6.87 7.16
C PRO A 123 21.51 7.82 6.17
N PRO A 124 20.18 7.91 6.20
CA PRO A 124 19.47 8.85 5.36
C PRO A 124 19.88 10.30 5.68
N PRO A 125 19.96 11.18 4.68
CA PRO A 125 20.27 12.58 4.93
C PRO A 125 19.18 13.22 5.79
N ALA A 126 19.54 14.25 6.56
CA ALA A 126 18.55 15.05 7.27
C ALA A 126 17.58 15.71 6.28
N TRP A 127 16.33 15.92 6.69
CA TRP A 127 15.36 16.67 5.90
C TRP A 127 15.84 18.12 5.74
N PRO A 128 15.91 18.65 4.51
CA PRO A 128 16.40 20.01 4.30
C PRO A 128 15.50 21.04 4.97
N ALA A 129 16.11 21.99 5.69
CA ALA A 129 15.38 23.09 6.31
C ALA A 129 14.60 23.91 5.27
N GLY A 130 13.39 24.34 5.63
CA GLY A 130 12.50 25.12 4.76
C GLY A 130 11.87 24.36 3.58
N HIS A 131 12.15 23.07 3.41
CA HIS A 131 11.49 22.26 2.39
C HIS A 131 10.11 21.82 2.86
N LYS A 132 9.09 22.10 2.03
CA LYS A 132 7.73 21.66 2.28
C LYS A 132 7.61 20.16 2.05
N VAL A 133 7.05 19.45 3.03
CA VAL A 133 6.72 18.03 2.88
C VAL A 133 5.37 17.90 2.16
N SER A 134 5.28 17.01 1.19
CA SER A 134 4.03 16.66 0.52
C SER A 134 3.23 15.64 1.34
N GLY A 135 1.90 15.72 1.29
CA GLY A 135 1.00 14.76 1.97
C GLY A 135 0.25 15.31 3.19
N GLY A 136 0.51 16.57 3.59
CA GLY A 136 -0.25 17.26 4.63
C GLY A 136 -0.21 16.53 5.98
N ALA A 137 -1.36 16.43 6.65
CA ALA A 137 -1.47 15.75 7.95
C ALA A 137 -1.11 14.26 7.91
N GLY A 138 -1.32 13.60 6.75
CA GLY A 138 -1.05 12.18 6.58
C GLY A 138 0.42 11.80 6.78
N VAL A 139 1.36 12.76 6.65
CA VAL A 139 2.79 12.53 6.86
C VAL A 139 3.07 12.12 8.30
N LEU A 140 2.60 12.90 9.28
CA LEU A 140 2.86 12.61 10.69
C LEU A 140 2.01 11.44 11.18
N THR A 141 0.80 11.26 10.66
CA THR A 141 0.02 10.04 10.91
C THR A 141 0.81 8.79 10.48
N ARG A 142 1.37 8.79 9.26
CA ARG A 142 2.24 7.69 8.81
C ARG A 142 3.47 7.53 9.67
N GLN A 143 4.15 8.62 10.05
CA GLN A 143 5.34 8.54 10.91
C GLN A 143 5.01 7.88 12.25
N ALA A 144 3.86 8.21 12.83
CA ALA A 144 3.44 7.67 14.11
C ALA A 144 3.03 6.19 14.02
N VAL A 145 2.37 5.79 12.93
CA VAL A 145 1.95 4.40 12.70
C VAL A 145 3.14 3.54 12.26
N SER A 146 3.85 3.93 11.21
CA SER A 146 4.98 3.20 10.64
C SER A 146 6.04 4.18 10.09
N PRO A 147 7.13 4.43 10.84
CA PRO A 147 8.26 5.23 10.36
C PRO A 147 8.82 4.73 9.03
N LEU A 148 8.88 3.41 8.83
CA LEU A 148 9.29 2.82 7.55
C LEU A 148 8.40 3.28 6.37
N ASN A 149 7.08 3.18 6.52
CA ASN A 149 6.16 3.60 5.44
C ASN A 149 6.19 5.12 5.24
N ALA A 150 6.35 5.90 6.32
CA ALA A 150 6.54 7.34 6.23
C ALA A 150 7.80 7.69 5.42
N PHE A 151 8.91 6.97 5.65
CA PHE A 151 10.13 7.11 4.88
C PHE A 151 9.91 6.77 3.39
N ILE A 152 9.33 5.62 3.10
CA ILE A 152 9.09 5.16 1.72
C ILE A 152 8.13 6.11 0.97
N GLU A 153 6.96 6.40 1.54
CA GLU A 153 5.94 7.17 0.84
C GLU A 153 6.19 8.67 0.84
N SER A 154 6.65 9.22 1.97
CA SER A 154 6.72 10.67 2.16
C SER A 154 8.12 11.24 1.94
N ARG A 155 9.19 10.47 2.18
CA ARG A 155 10.57 10.91 1.88
C ARG A 155 11.05 10.48 0.51
N LEU A 156 10.90 9.20 0.15
CA LEU A 156 11.28 8.71 -1.18
C LEU A 156 10.23 9.05 -2.26
N GLY A 157 9.03 9.50 -1.85
CA GLY A 157 7.96 9.88 -2.76
C GLY A 157 7.32 8.68 -3.47
N ALA A 158 7.44 7.48 -2.90
CA ALA A 158 6.80 6.29 -3.45
C ALA A 158 5.28 6.44 -3.34
N PHE A 159 4.56 6.01 -4.38
CA PHE A 159 3.11 5.97 -4.37
C PHE A 159 2.63 4.60 -4.84
N GLU A 160 1.57 4.10 -4.21
CA GLU A 160 0.97 2.86 -4.65
C GLU A 160 0.41 3.01 -6.07
N MET A 161 0.63 2.01 -6.92
CA MET A 161 0.02 1.97 -8.24
C MET A 161 -1.49 1.89 -8.09
N ARG A 162 -2.19 2.83 -8.74
CA ARG A 162 -3.65 2.90 -8.70
C ARG A 162 -4.25 1.65 -9.34
N ARG A 163 -5.18 1.02 -8.64
CA ARG A 163 -6.00 -0.06 -9.19
C ARG A 163 -7.23 0.54 -9.86
N ALA A 164 -7.60 0.02 -11.02
CA ALA A 164 -8.85 0.42 -11.67
C ALA A 164 -10.03 0.06 -10.76
N THR A 165 -10.83 1.06 -10.41
CA THR A 165 -12.08 0.88 -9.66
C THR A 165 -13.26 1.06 -10.59
N VAL A 166 -14.30 0.23 -10.43
CA VAL A 166 -15.55 0.42 -11.15
C VAL A 166 -16.40 1.45 -10.41
N GLY A 167 -16.95 2.42 -11.14
CA GLY A 167 -17.85 3.41 -10.58
C GLY A 167 -17.16 4.54 -9.82
N ILE A 168 -17.91 5.14 -8.88
CA ILE A 168 -17.44 6.23 -8.03
C ILE A 168 -16.74 5.63 -6.80
N ASN A 169 -15.46 5.96 -6.61
CA ASN A 169 -14.66 5.44 -5.51
C ASN A 169 -14.87 6.24 -4.20
N ALA A 170 -14.31 5.74 -3.09
CA ALA A 170 -14.48 6.36 -1.78
C ALA A 170 -13.92 7.80 -1.70
N MET A 171 -12.78 8.06 -2.36
CA MET A 171 -12.17 9.39 -2.40
C MET A 171 -13.06 10.38 -3.15
N GLN A 172 -13.61 9.98 -4.30
CA GLN A 172 -14.57 10.80 -5.06
C GLN A 172 -15.82 11.10 -4.24
N ARG A 173 -16.38 10.11 -3.53
CA ARG A 173 -17.50 10.33 -2.60
C ARG A 173 -17.17 11.34 -1.51
N GLY A 174 -16.00 11.21 -0.89
CA GLY A 174 -15.48 12.19 0.06
C GLY A 174 -15.48 13.61 -0.51
N ASN A 175 -14.84 13.79 -1.67
CA ASN A 175 -14.74 15.11 -2.31
C ASN A 175 -16.11 15.73 -2.63
N LEU A 176 -17.09 14.91 -3.06
CA LEU A 176 -18.47 15.39 -3.30
C LEU A 176 -19.11 15.91 -2.02
N THR A 177 -18.99 15.17 -0.90
CA THR A 177 -19.55 15.58 0.39
C THR A 177 -18.92 16.87 0.90
N HIS A 178 -17.58 16.97 0.86
CA HIS A 178 -16.86 18.18 1.29
C HIS A 178 -17.28 19.39 0.47
N ARG A 179 -17.29 19.26 -0.87
CA ARG A 179 -17.71 20.33 -1.76
C ARG A 179 -19.14 20.79 -1.50
N ALA A 180 -20.07 19.85 -1.33
CA ALA A 180 -21.47 20.18 -1.07
C ALA A 180 -21.65 20.94 0.24
N LEU A 181 -20.92 20.56 1.29
CA LEU A 181 -20.96 21.26 2.58
C LEU A 181 -20.25 22.61 2.49
N GLU A 182 -19.11 22.71 1.80
CA GLU A 182 -18.42 23.97 1.53
C GLU A 182 -19.34 24.96 0.80
N GLU A 183 -19.93 24.56 -0.33
CA GLU A 183 -20.85 25.43 -1.09
C GLU A 183 -22.10 25.78 -0.26
N PHE A 184 -22.65 24.84 0.50
CA PHE A 184 -23.80 25.10 1.37
C PHE A 184 -23.52 26.20 2.40
N TYR A 185 -22.44 26.08 3.17
CA TYR A 185 -22.11 27.10 4.17
C TYR A 185 -21.63 28.40 3.53
N ASN A 186 -21.23 28.43 2.24
CA ASN A 186 -20.80 29.66 1.53
C ASN A 186 -21.96 30.64 1.43
N GLU A 187 -23.14 30.10 1.18
CA GLU A 187 -24.37 30.86 1.08
C GLU A 187 -25.13 30.94 2.42
N THR A 188 -24.68 30.20 3.42
CA THR A 188 -25.36 30.00 4.70
C THR A 188 -24.33 30.04 5.84
N PRO A 189 -23.75 31.22 6.15
CA PRO A 189 -22.51 31.32 6.93
C PRO A 189 -22.68 31.08 8.44
N ASP A 190 -23.90 30.99 8.93
CA ASP A 190 -24.20 30.81 10.35
C ASP A 190 -25.41 29.88 10.57
N GLN A 191 -25.59 29.47 11.82
CA GLN A 191 -26.68 28.58 12.19
C GLN A 191 -28.07 29.19 11.92
N ALA A 192 -28.25 30.48 12.19
CA ALA A 192 -29.55 31.14 12.03
C ALA A 192 -29.99 31.14 10.56
N ALA A 193 -29.06 31.40 9.63
CA ALA A 193 -29.27 31.28 8.20
C ALA A 193 -29.61 29.83 7.79
N ALA A 194 -28.93 28.83 8.38
CA ALA A 194 -29.19 27.41 8.10
C ALA A 194 -30.57 26.95 8.60
N ILE A 195 -31.05 27.51 9.71
CA ILE A 195 -32.39 27.27 10.23
C ILE A 195 -33.46 27.99 9.41
N ALA A 196 -33.20 29.22 8.97
CA ALA A 196 -34.15 30.02 8.21
C ALA A 196 -34.40 29.48 6.80
N LEU A 197 -33.47 28.71 6.25
CA LEU A 197 -33.58 28.14 4.90
C LEU A 197 -34.62 27.01 4.85
N SER A 198 -35.58 27.13 3.93
CA SER A 198 -36.60 26.10 3.74
C SER A 198 -35.99 24.79 3.27
N ASP A 199 -36.65 23.67 3.57
CA ASP A 199 -36.14 22.34 3.18
C ASP A 199 -36.03 22.19 1.66
N ALA A 200 -36.94 22.80 0.89
CA ALA A 200 -36.91 22.79 -0.57
C ALA A 200 -35.71 23.57 -1.14
N GLU A 201 -35.41 24.76 -0.60
CA GLU A 201 -34.25 25.55 -1.03
C GLU A 201 -32.94 24.87 -0.63
N ARG A 202 -32.90 24.28 0.56
CA ARG A 202 -31.74 23.53 1.04
C ARG A 202 -31.44 22.33 0.14
N GLU A 203 -32.46 21.55 -0.16
CA GLU A 203 -32.34 20.40 -1.06
C GLU A 203 -31.88 20.82 -2.45
N ALA A 204 -32.47 21.89 -3.01
CA ALA A 204 -32.09 22.40 -4.33
C ALA A 204 -30.61 22.83 -4.39
N ARG A 205 -30.10 23.53 -3.37
CA ARG A 205 -28.69 23.95 -3.29
C ARG A 205 -27.74 22.77 -3.20
N LEU A 206 -28.00 21.83 -2.27
CA LEU A 206 -27.19 20.63 -2.10
C LEU A 206 -27.16 19.78 -3.37
N ARG A 207 -28.32 19.59 -4.00
CA ARG A 207 -28.44 18.81 -5.23
C ARG A 207 -27.66 19.45 -6.37
N ALA A 208 -27.78 20.77 -6.55
CA ALA A 208 -27.01 21.50 -7.56
C ALA A 208 -25.50 21.32 -7.37
N SER A 209 -25.01 21.38 -6.12
CA SER A 209 -23.60 21.16 -5.80
C SER A 209 -23.13 19.73 -6.11
N LEU A 210 -23.91 18.72 -5.69
CA LEU A 210 -23.61 17.32 -5.95
C LEU A 210 -23.60 16.99 -7.44
N ASP A 211 -24.59 17.49 -8.19
CA ASP A 211 -24.66 17.34 -9.65
C ASP A 211 -23.47 18.01 -10.34
N ALA A 212 -23.06 19.20 -9.89
CA ALA A 212 -21.89 19.90 -10.42
C ALA A 212 -20.59 19.11 -10.16
N GLY A 213 -20.39 18.63 -8.92
CA GLY A 213 -19.23 17.83 -8.56
C GLY A 213 -19.16 16.48 -9.29
N LEU A 214 -20.31 15.82 -9.48
CA LEU A 214 -20.35 14.58 -10.25
C LEU A 214 -19.96 14.80 -11.70
N ASN A 215 -20.42 15.89 -12.31
CA ASN A 215 -20.14 16.21 -13.71
C ASN A 215 -18.64 16.43 -14.02
N GLU A 216 -17.81 16.62 -12.99
CA GLU A 216 -16.35 16.71 -13.10
C GLU A 216 -15.66 15.33 -13.09
N ILE A 217 -16.37 14.27 -12.71
CA ILE A 217 -15.80 12.91 -12.68
C ILE A 217 -15.66 12.38 -14.13
N PRO A 218 -14.45 11.99 -14.56
CA PRO A 218 -14.25 11.43 -15.89
C PRO A 218 -15.08 10.16 -16.12
N GLY A 219 -15.71 10.03 -17.29
CA GLY A 219 -16.53 8.88 -17.66
C GLY A 219 -17.94 8.86 -17.08
N ILE A 220 -18.31 9.80 -16.19
CA ILE A 220 -19.63 9.79 -15.54
C ILE A 220 -20.80 9.99 -16.53
N ARG A 221 -20.53 10.64 -17.67
CA ARG A 221 -21.53 10.97 -18.69
C ARG A 221 -21.92 9.79 -19.57
N GLU A 222 -21.17 8.69 -19.49
CA GLU A 222 -21.46 7.46 -20.21
C GLU A 222 -22.84 6.92 -19.80
N PRO A 223 -23.66 6.39 -20.74
CA PRO A 223 -25.02 5.96 -20.45
C PRO A 223 -25.13 4.98 -19.28
N PHE A 224 -24.17 4.05 -19.16
CA PHE A 224 -24.10 3.08 -18.07
C PHE A 224 -23.89 3.74 -16.69
N MET A 225 -23.12 4.83 -16.65
CA MET A 225 -22.74 5.53 -15.41
C MET A 225 -23.82 6.50 -14.92
N ARG A 226 -24.71 6.99 -15.80
CA ARG A 226 -25.73 7.98 -15.43
C ARG A 226 -26.68 7.51 -14.33
N THR A 227 -27.15 6.26 -14.40
CA THR A 227 -28.04 5.70 -13.38
C THR A 227 -27.33 5.57 -12.04
N LEU A 228 -26.06 5.16 -12.06
CA LEU A 228 -25.23 5.07 -10.85
C LEU A 228 -24.97 6.45 -10.26
N ALA A 229 -24.67 7.45 -11.11
CA ALA A 229 -24.45 8.83 -10.69
C ALA A 229 -25.70 9.41 -10.01
N ALA A 230 -26.88 9.24 -10.61
CA ALA A 230 -28.14 9.69 -10.02
C ALA A 230 -28.40 9.04 -8.65
N ALA A 231 -28.18 7.72 -8.53
CA ALA A 231 -28.32 7.03 -7.25
C ALA A 231 -27.30 7.52 -6.19
N GLU A 232 -26.09 7.89 -6.61
CA GLU A 232 -25.09 8.47 -5.71
C GLU A 232 -25.51 9.86 -5.21
N VAL A 233 -26.07 10.72 -6.07
CA VAL A 233 -26.63 12.03 -5.63
C VAL A 233 -27.65 11.83 -4.53
N GLU A 234 -28.66 10.98 -4.77
CA GLU A 234 -29.74 10.75 -3.80
C GLU A 234 -29.19 10.25 -2.46
N GLN A 235 -28.24 9.31 -2.49
CA GLN A 235 -27.64 8.78 -1.26
C GLN A 235 -26.82 9.83 -0.49
N GLN A 236 -26.04 10.66 -1.19
CA GLN A 236 -25.24 11.70 -0.55
C GLN A 236 -26.13 12.82 -0.01
N LEU A 237 -27.14 13.22 -0.79
CA LEU A 237 -28.11 14.25 -0.42
C LEU A 237 -28.83 13.89 0.89
N GLU A 238 -29.34 12.67 1.01
CA GLU A 238 -30.03 12.22 2.22
C GLU A 238 -29.11 12.20 3.45
N ARG A 239 -27.84 11.79 3.29
CA ARG A 239 -26.86 11.80 4.40
C ARG A 239 -26.49 13.21 4.83
N ILE A 240 -26.27 14.11 3.87
CA ILE A 240 -25.95 15.51 4.15
C ILE A 240 -27.15 16.19 4.82
N LYS A 241 -28.38 15.97 4.32
CA LYS A 241 -29.60 16.49 4.96
C LYS A 241 -29.73 16.02 6.41
N ALA A 242 -29.54 14.71 6.65
CA ALA A 242 -29.57 14.15 7.99
C ALA A 242 -28.50 14.77 8.91
N PHE A 243 -27.30 15.03 8.39
CA PHE A 243 -26.24 15.71 9.13
C PHE A 243 -26.62 17.16 9.45
N LEU A 244 -27.16 17.92 8.48
CA LEU A 244 -27.56 19.31 8.70
C LEU A 244 -28.66 19.44 9.75
N GLU A 245 -29.57 18.47 9.87
CA GLU A 245 -30.57 18.46 10.95
C GLU A 245 -29.94 18.29 12.34
N ILE A 246 -28.83 17.55 12.44
CA ILE A 246 -28.04 17.46 13.67
C ILE A 246 -27.27 18.77 13.91
N ASP A 247 -26.67 19.33 12.86
CA ASP A 247 -25.88 20.56 12.97
C ASP A 247 -26.72 21.77 13.40
N LYS A 248 -27.95 21.86 12.90
CA LYS A 248 -28.94 22.89 13.27
C LYS A 248 -29.36 22.84 14.75
N GLN A 249 -29.13 21.74 15.46
CA GLN A 249 -29.50 21.58 16.87
C GLN A 249 -28.41 22.03 17.85
N ARG A 250 -27.23 22.41 17.35
CA ARG A 250 -26.12 22.92 18.19
C ARG A 250 -26.48 24.26 18.83
N GLU A 251 -25.62 24.75 19.71
CA GLU A 251 -25.63 26.17 20.08
C GLU A 251 -25.33 27.08 18.88
N PRO A 252 -25.74 28.35 18.88
CA PRO A 252 -25.49 29.26 17.77
C PRO A 252 -23.99 29.39 17.45
N PHE A 253 -23.68 29.29 16.16
CA PHE A 253 -22.32 29.36 15.65
C PHE A 253 -22.27 30.16 14.34
N THR A 254 -21.10 30.70 14.04
CA THR A 254 -20.72 31.23 12.74
C THR A 254 -19.57 30.40 12.17
N VAL A 255 -19.65 30.06 10.89
CA VAL A 255 -18.62 29.33 10.18
C VAL A 255 -17.54 30.32 9.73
N ALA A 256 -16.43 30.40 10.46
CA ALA A 256 -15.36 31.36 10.23
C ALA A 256 -14.47 30.98 9.04
N GLU A 257 -14.17 29.68 8.89
CA GLU A 257 -13.36 29.17 7.78
C GLU A 257 -13.96 27.88 7.23
N ARG A 258 -13.81 27.66 5.92
CA ARG A 258 -14.17 26.39 5.25
C ARG A 258 -13.17 26.06 4.18
N GLU A 259 -12.78 24.79 4.12
CA GLU A 259 -11.85 24.24 3.13
C GLU A 259 -10.58 25.12 2.99
N ALA A 260 -10.14 25.72 4.10
CA ALA A 260 -9.15 26.78 4.15
C ALA A 260 -7.73 26.20 4.17
N VAL A 261 -6.87 26.73 3.30
CA VAL A 261 -5.50 26.25 3.15
C VAL A 261 -4.55 27.03 4.05
N HIS A 262 -3.85 26.29 4.91
CA HIS A 262 -2.84 26.84 5.83
C HIS A 262 -1.46 26.25 5.52
N ASN A 263 -0.43 27.11 5.50
CA ASN A 263 0.96 26.64 5.54
C ASN A 263 1.43 26.78 6.98
N VAL A 264 1.76 25.67 7.62
CA VAL A 264 2.11 25.63 9.04
C VAL A 264 3.50 25.03 9.24
N GLU A 265 4.09 25.33 10.39
CA GLU A 265 5.34 24.72 10.84
C GLU A 265 5.07 23.87 12.08
N VAL A 266 5.62 22.67 12.09
CA VAL A 266 5.57 21.74 13.23
C VAL A 266 6.95 21.10 13.38
N GLY A 267 7.63 21.40 14.49
CA GLY A 267 9.05 21.05 14.65
C GLY A 267 9.87 21.57 13.46
N LYS A 268 10.56 20.67 12.78
CA LYS A 268 11.40 20.98 11.60
C LYS A 268 10.66 20.91 10.25
N LEU A 269 9.36 20.61 10.24
CA LEU A 269 8.60 20.39 9.02
C LEU A 269 7.69 21.56 8.69
N SER A 270 7.69 21.94 7.41
CA SER A 270 6.68 22.84 6.85
C SER A 270 5.63 22.01 6.10
N LEU A 271 4.37 22.12 6.53
CA LEU A 271 3.25 21.36 5.99
C LEU A 271 2.20 22.28 5.37
N ARG A 272 1.54 21.80 4.31
CA ARG A 272 0.33 22.41 3.78
C ARG A 272 -0.87 21.62 4.25
N LEU A 273 -1.73 22.25 5.05
CA LEU A 273 -2.94 21.68 5.62
C LEU A 273 -4.17 22.33 4.97
N LYS A 274 -5.28 21.59 4.91
CA LYS A 274 -6.57 22.08 4.43
C LYS A 274 -7.62 21.81 5.51
N LEU A 275 -7.99 22.85 6.24
CA LEU A 275 -8.97 22.79 7.31
C LEU A 275 -10.38 22.73 6.70
N ASP A 276 -11.15 21.69 7.00
CA ASP A 276 -12.50 21.54 6.42
C ASP A 276 -13.46 22.63 6.93
N ARG A 277 -13.53 22.83 8.25
CA ARG A 277 -14.42 23.81 8.87
C ARG A 277 -13.94 24.29 10.24
N LEU A 278 -14.01 25.61 10.46
CA LEU A 278 -13.80 26.26 11.75
C LEU A 278 -15.07 27.02 12.14
N ASP A 279 -15.65 26.65 13.27
CA ASP A 279 -16.79 27.37 13.85
C ASP A 279 -16.35 28.26 15.00
N VAL A 280 -17.04 29.39 15.15
CA VAL A 280 -16.95 30.31 16.30
C VAL A 280 -18.32 30.36 16.96
N LEU A 281 -18.36 30.10 18.27
CA LEU A 281 -19.58 30.20 19.09
C LEU A 281 -19.83 31.66 19.53
N GLU A 282 -21.01 31.95 20.09
CA GLU A 282 -21.35 33.29 20.60
C GLU A 282 -20.38 33.78 21.70
N ASP A 283 -19.79 32.87 22.47
CA ASP A 283 -18.80 33.17 23.50
C ASP A 283 -17.34 33.14 22.99
N GLU A 284 -17.16 33.25 21.68
CA GLU A 284 -15.88 33.28 20.96
C GLU A 284 -15.08 31.96 20.98
N ARG A 285 -15.56 30.92 21.66
CA ARG A 285 -14.93 29.60 21.62
C ARG A 285 -14.94 29.05 20.19
N ARG A 286 -13.81 28.44 19.81
CA ARG A 286 -13.61 27.86 18.47
C ARG A 286 -13.77 26.36 18.47
N ILE A 287 -14.33 25.80 17.40
CA ILE A 287 -14.49 24.36 17.21
C ILE A 287 -13.97 23.99 15.83
N VAL A 288 -13.03 23.06 15.79
CA VAL A 288 -12.51 22.50 14.54
C VAL A 288 -13.31 21.27 14.15
N ILE A 289 -13.81 21.24 12.92
CA ILE A 289 -14.62 20.15 12.39
C ILE A 289 -13.96 19.59 11.13
N ASP A 290 -13.89 18.27 11.05
CA ASP A 290 -13.38 17.52 9.89
C ASP A 290 -14.47 16.57 9.37
N TYR A 291 -14.78 16.65 8.09
CA TYR A 291 -15.82 15.83 7.48
C TYR A 291 -15.28 14.45 7.13
N LYS A 292 -15.99 13.39 7.55
CA LYS A 292 -15.62 12.00 7.24
C LYS A 292 -16.78 11.23 6.64
N THR A 293 -16.57 10.68 5.45
CA THR A 293 -17.54 9.81 4.75
C THR A 293 -17.37 8.31 5.06
N GLY A 294 -16.40 7.98 5.92
CA GLY A 294 -16.08 6.63 6.37
C GLY A 294 -16.51 6.36 7.82
N GLN A 295 -15.85 5.39 8.44
CA GLN A 295 -15.91 5.24 9.90
C GLN A 295 -15.08 6.32 10.57
N VAL A 296 -15.58 6.80 11.69
CA VAL A 296 -14.88 7.71 12.60
C VAL A 296 -14.54 6.95 13.87
N ASP A 297 -13.37 7.24 14.40
CA ASP A 297 -12.91 6.66 15.66
C ASP A 297 -12.04 7.69 16.39
N ARG A 298 -12.64 8.44 17.31
CA ARG A 298 -11.92 9.40 18.16
C ARG A 298 -10.74 8.77 18.94
N GLN A 299 -10.75 7.46 19.20
CA GLN A 299 -9.60 6.79 19.83
C GLN A 299 -8.38 6.73 18.91
N GLY A 300 -8.54 7.02 17.61
CA GLY A 300 -7.44 7.23 16.70
C GLY A 300 -6.55 8.43 17.07
N TRP A 301 -7.04 9.36 17.89
CA TRP A 301 -6.26 10.50 18.36
C TRP A 301 -5.50 10.24 19.67
N ASN A 302 -5.50 9.01 20.18
CA ASN A 302 -4.88 8.71 21.47
C ASN A 302 -3.34 8.82 21.39
N PRO A 303 -2.69 9.68 22.20
CA PRO A 303 -1.24 9.89 22.09
C PRO A 303 -0.38 8.64 22.31
N ASP A 304 -0.84 7.66 23.08
CA ASP A 304 -0.13 6.38 23.28
C ASP A 304 -0.10 5.52 22.02
N ASN A 305 -1.13 5.59 21.17
CA ASN A 305 -1.21 4.82 19.93
C ASN A 305 -2.00 5.58 18.84
N PRO A 306 -1.42 6.67 18.30
CA PRO A 306 -2.10 7.53 17.35
C PRO A 306 -2.25 6.84 16.00
N ARG A 307 -3.46 6.88 15.45
CA ARG A 307 -3.83 6.38 14.11
C ARG A 307 -4.33 7.47 13.17
N ASP A 308 -4.65 8.64 13.71
CA ASP A 308 -5.01 9.84 12.95
C ASP A 308 -4.53 11.08 13.71
N LEU A 309 -3.72 11.91 13.06
CA LEU A 309 -3.18 13.15 13.62
C LEU A 309 -3.67 14.41 12.89
N GLN A 310 -4.69 14.31 12.04
CA GLN A 310 -5.25 15.44 11.29
C GLN A 310 -5.84 16.52 12.20
N LEU A 311 -6.78 16.15 13.07
CA LEU A 311 -7.38 17.09 14.03
C LEU A 311 -6.38 17.57 15.10
N PRO A 312 -5.53 16.70 15.70
CA PRO A 312 -4.41 17.14 16.54
C PRO A 312 -3.53 18.21 15.87
N LEU A 313 -3.23 18.07 14.58
CA LEU A 313 -2.46 19.08 13.82
C LEU A 313 -3.22 20.40 13.68
N TYR A 314 -4.51 20.36 13.36
CA TYR A 314 -5.32 21.57 13.19
C TYR A 314 -5.41 22.37 14.48
N VAL A 315 -5.70 21.72 15.60
CA VAL A 315 -5.74 22.41 16.90
C VAL A 315 -4.35 22.88 17.33
N THR A 316 -3.27 22.16 16.99
CA THR A 316 -1.92 22.59 17.39
C THR A 316 -1.42 23.79 16.58
N CYS A 317 -1.67 23.79 15.26
CA CYS A 317 -1.00 24.70 14.34
C CYS A 317 -1.88 25.83 13.80
N ILE A 318 -3.21 25.67 13.78
CA ILE A 318 -4.14 26.61 13.15
C ILE A 318 -5.03 27.27 14.21
N ALA A 319 -5.63 26.47 15.09
CA ALA A 319 -6.55 26.93 16.13
C ALA A 319 -6.12 26.46 17.54
N PRO A 320 -4.99 26.95 18.08
CA PRO A 320 -4.48 26.57 19.42
C PRO A 320 -5.38 26.98 20.58
N ASP A 321 -6.43 27.76 20.31
CA ASP A 321 -7.45 28.19 21.24
C ASP A 321 -8.78 27.41 21.08
N ALA A 322 -8.83 26.39 20.22
CA ALA A 322 -10.06 25.62 20.01
C ALA A 322 -10.50 24.92 21.31
N ALA A 323 -11.78 25.10 21.65
CA ALA A 323 -12.43 24.46 22.78
C ALA A 323 -12.78 23.00 22.50
N ALA A 324 -12.88 22.60 21.23
CA ALA A 324 -13.12 21.22 20.84
C ALA A 324 -12.67 20.91 19.40
N VAL A 325 -12.49 19.62 19.14
CA VAL A 325 -12.32 19.04 17.80
C VAL A 325 -13.36 17.94 17.58
N ALA A 326 -13.87 17.80 16.36
CA ALA A 326 -14.83 16.76 16.05
C ALA A 326 -14.73 16.26 14.61
N PHE A 327 -14.94 14.96 14.43
CA PHE A 327 -15.37 14.44 13.14
C PHE A 327 -16.87 14.69 12.96
N ALA A 328 -17.23 15.25 11.81
CA ALA A 328 -18.58 15.24 11.28
C ALA A 328 -18.73 14.02 10.37
N GLN A 329 -19.28 12.94 10.91
CA GLN A 329 -19.50 11.72 10.15
C GLN A 329 -20.71 11.89 9.22
N VAL A 330 -20.51 11.71 7.93
CA VAL A 330 -21.54 11.77 6.88
C VAL A 330 -21.43 10.50 6.03
N SER A 331 -21.83 9.37 6.60
CA SER A 331 -21.62 8.04 5.99
C SER A 331 -22.85 7.14 6.06
N SER A 332 -22.83 6.03 5.32
CA SER A 332 -23.88 5.00 5.43
C SER A 332 -23.87 4.25 6.76
N ARG A 333 -22.77 4.33 7.53
CA ARG A 333 -22.60 3.61 8.80
C ARG A 333 -22.94 4.47 10.02
N GLY A 334 -23.21 5.76 9.82
CA GLY A 334 -23.49 6.71 10.88
C GLY A 334 -23.48 8.14 10.36
N VAL A 335 -24.35 8.97 10.95
CA VAL A 335 -24.44 10.41 10.71
C VAL A 335 -24.47 11.12 12.06
N GLY A 336 -23.54 12.03 12.30
CA GLY A 336 -23.43 12.76 13.58
C GLY A 336 -22.00 13.17 13.90
N TYR A 337 -21.78 13.67 15.11
CA TYR A 337 -20.45 14.09 15.56
C TYR A 337 -19.77 13.04 16.44
N ASP A 338 -18.45 12.90 16.27
CA ASP A 338 -17.56 12.08 17.09
C ASP A 338 -16.36 12.95 17.47
N GLY A 339 -16.30 13.46 18.70
CA GLY A 339 -15.34 14.52 19.06
C GLY A 339 -14.83 14.52 20.49
N VAL A 340 -13.87 15.40 20.76
CA VAL A 340 -13.33 15.67 22.10
C VAL A 340 -13.16 17.17 22.30
N GLY A 341 -13.41 17.65 23.51
CA GLY A 341 -13.19 19.04 23.86
C GLY A 341 -13.44 19.32 25.34
N ASN A 342 -13.63 20.61 25.65
CA ASN A 342 -14.09 21.04 26.97
C ASN A 342 -15.49 20.45 27.27
N GLY A 343 -15.72 20.08 28.52
CA GLY A 343 -16.97 19.43 28.94
C GLY A 343 -18.22 20.31 28.89
N ASP A 344 -18.05 21.61 28.66
CA ASP A 344 -19.09 22.63 28.54
C ASP A 344 -19.43 23.00 27.09
N VAL A 345 -18.82 22.35 26.09
CA VAL A 345 -19.15 22.53 24.67
C VAL A 345 -20.33 21.63 24.30
N ALA A 346 -21.44 22.23 23.88
CA ALA A 346 -22.72 21.54 23.73
C ALA A 346 -22.93 20.98 22.31
N ILE A 347 -22.09 20.02 21.91
CA ILE A 347 -22.26 19.30 20.64
C ILE A 347 -22.59 17.82 20.92
N PRO A 348 -23.72 17.30 20.39
CA PRO A 348 -24.07 15.89 20.55
C PRO A 348 -22.94 14.98 20.07
N GLY A 349 -22.44 14.11 20.94
CA GLY A 349 -21.35 13.18 20.62
C GLY A 349 -19.95 13.68 20.98
N LEU A 350 -19.76 14.91 21.44
CA LEU A 350 -18.49 15.31 22.08
C LEU A 350 -18.37 14.70 23.48
N ARG A 351 -17.13 14.49 23.90
CA ARG A 351 -16.75 14.00 25.22
C ARG A 351 -15.55 14.78 25.73
N SER A 352 -15.39 14.90 27.04
CA SER A 352 -14.14 15.42 27.62
C SER A 352 -13.14 14.28 27.84
N PRO A 353 -11.82 14.54 27.86
CA PRO A 353 -10.84 13.55 28.32
C PRO A 353 -11.12 13.15 29.76
N GLY A 354 -10.92 11.87 30.10
CA GLY A 354 -11.08 11.38 31.47
C GLY A 354 -11.34 9.88 31.58
N ARG A 355 -11.89 9.46 32.72
CA ARG A 355 -12.07 8.03 33.10
C ARG A 355 -13.52 7.56 33.06
N ARG A 356 -14.50 8.48 33.03
CA ARG A 356 -15.92 8.17 33.10
C ARG A 356 -16.49 7.85 31.71
N ASN A 357 -16.35 6.60 31.28
CA ASN A 357 -16.71 6.10 29.93
C ASN A 357 -18.12 6.47 29.39
N VAL A 358 -19.04 7.03 30.18
CA VAL A 358 -20.35 7.50 29.70
C VAL A 358 -20.27 8.89 29.07
N VAL A 359 -19.51 9.80 29.69
CA VAL A 359 -19.41 11.23 29.31
C VAL A 359 -18.00 11.65 28.90
N GLU A 360 -17.01 10.88 29.32
CA GLU A 360 -15.60 11.09 29.04
C GLU A 360 -15.07 10.01 28.08
N VAL A 361 -13.87 10.26 27.57
CA VAL A 361 -13.11 9.35 26.72
C VAL A 361 -11.69 9.21 27.28
N LYS A 362 -11.23 7.97 27.42
CA LYS A 362 -9.90 7.67 27.94
C LYS A 362 -8.85 7.93 26.85
N PHE A 363 -8.03 8.94 27.06
CA PHE A 363 -6.78 9.17 26.33
C PHE A 363 -5.59 8.93 27.26
N GLN A 364 -4.45 8.52 26.72
CA GLN A 364 -3.32 8.09 27.53
C GLN A 364 -2.02 8.76 27.09
N TYR A 365 -1.15 8.99 28.06
CA TYR A 365 0.21 9.44 27.82
C TYR A 365 1.01 8.40 27.04
N PRO A 366 1.86 8.81 26.09
CA PRO A 366 2.86 7.92 25.51
C PRO A 366 3.74 7.35 26.63
N TYR A 367 4.09 6.07 26.55
CA TYR A 367 4.96 5.34 27.49
C TYR A 367 4.38 5.05 28.87
N THR A 368 3.96 6.05 29.64
CA THR A 368 3.45 5.81 31.01
C THR A 368 2.04 5.22 31.02
N ARG A 369 1.27 5.48 29.94
CA ARG A 369 -0.13 5.06 29.78
C ARG A 369 -1.07 5.59 30.85
N ASP A 370 -0.67 6.60 31.60
CA ASP A 370 -1.55 7.31 32.52
C ASP A 370 -2.68 8.00 31.76
N VAL A 371 -3.84 8.15 32.40
CA VAL A 371 -5.01 8.77 31.76
C VAL A 371 -4.83 10.29 31.75
N ILE A 372 -5.08 10.89 30.59
CA ILE A 372 -5.17 12.34 30.41
C ILE A 372 -6.57 12.78 30.85
N GLU A 373 -6.63 13.72 31.80
CA GLU A 373 -7.88 14.05 32.52
C GLU A 373 -8.50 15.39 32.08
N SER A 374 -7.83 16.15 31.21
CA SER A 374 -8.35 17.42 30.72
C SER A 374 -8.06 17.67 29.23
N TRP A 375 -8.87 18.56 28.64
CA TRP A 375 -8.70 19.00 27.25
C TRP A 375 -7.37 19.73 27.03
N ASP A 376 -7.01 20.65 27.93
CA ASP A 376 -5.76 21.42 27.84
C ASP A 376 -4.53 20.52 27.93
N GLU A 377 -4.58 19.52 28.82
CA GLU A 377 -3.52 18.51 28.93
C GLU A 377 -3.41 17.67 27.67
N LEU A 378 -4.53 17.23 27.08
CA LEU A 378 -4.52 16.48 25.82
C LEU A 378 -3.90 17.30 24.68
N ARG A 379 -4.26 18.57 24.53
CA ARG A 379 -3.68 19.46 23.51
C ARG A 379 -2.18 19.66 23.69
N ARG A 380 -1.71 19.81 24.95
CA ARG A 380 -0.28 19.89 25.27
C ARG A 380 0.45 18.62 24.85
N VAL A 381 -0.09 17.45 25.20
CA VAL A 381 0.50 16.15 24.85
C VAL A 381 0.53 15.95 23.33
N TRP A 382 -0.53 16.33 22.61
CA TRP A 382 -0.51 16.32 21.14
C TRP A 382 0.57 17.23 20.56
N THR A 383 0.74 18.43 21.10
CA THR A 383 1.79 19.36 20.63
C THR A 383 3.18 18.74 20.78
N GLU A 384 3.48 18.17 21.94
CA GLU A 384 4.75 17.49 22.22
C GLU A 384 4.96 16.28 21.30
N LEU A 385 3.92 15.45 21.12
CA LEU A 385 3.94 14.30 20.22
C LEU A 385 4.24 14.71 18.78
N LEU A 386 3.56 15.74 18.27
CA LEU A 386 3.69 16.21 16.89
C LEU A 386 5.09 16.77 16.61
N VAL A 387 5.65 17.55 17.53
CA VAL A 387 7.03 18.07 17.41
C VAL A 387 8.04 16.92 17.38
N ARG A 388 7.89 15.93 18.27
CA ARG A 388 8.74 14.74 18.28
C ARG A 388 8.69 13.96 16.97
N LEU A 389 7.48 13.67 16.47
CA LEU A 389 7.30 12.94 15.21
C LEU A 389 7.90 13.71 14.02
N ALA A 390 7.76 15.05 14.03
CA ALA A 390 8.38 15.90 13.03
C ALA A 390 9.91 15.85 13.07
N ASP A 391 10.50 15.82 14.27
CA ASP A 391 11.95 15.67 14.45
C ASP A 391 12.46 14.28 14.02
N GLU A 392 11.75 13.21 14.37
CA GLU A 392 12.05 11.84 13.94
C GLU A 392 12.02 11.72 12.41
N PHE A 393 10.94 12.20 11.78
CA PHE A 393 10.81 12.24 10.33
C PHE A 393 11.97 13.02 9.69
N ALA A 394 12.29 14.19 10.23
CA ALA A 394 13.37 15.04 9.73
C ALA A 394 14.75 14.38 9.88
N ALA A 395 14.97 13.59 10.94
CA ALA A 395 16.19 12.81 11.14
C ALA A 395 16.29 11.61 10.20
N GLY A 396 15.20 11.26 9.49
CA GLY A 396 15.14 10.05 8.69
C GLY A 396 14.97 8.80 9.51
N ASP A 397 14.17 8.87 10.55
CA ASP A 397 13.72 7.69 11.25
C ASP A 397 12.88 6.79 10.32
N PHE A 398 13.43 5.61 10.01
CA PHE A 398 12.75 4.53 9.29
C PHE A 398 12.64 3.28 10.17
N ARG A 399 12.61 3.45 11.51
CA ARG A 399 12.42 2.35 12.46
C ARG A 399 11.32 1.41 12.00
N TYR A 400 11.66 0.13 12.08
CA TYR A 400 10.83 -0.95 11.59
C TYR A 400 10.25 -1.72 12.78
N ASP A 401 8.92 -1.84 12.84
CA ASP A 401 8.23 -2.70 13.80
C ASP A 401 7.67 -3.94 13.06
N PRO A 402 8.24 -5.14 13.27
CA PRO A 402 7.77 -6.37 12.63
C PRO A 402 6.36 -6.80 13.09
N ARG A 403 5.88 -6.27 14.21
CA ARG A 403 4.53 -6.55 14.73
C ARG A 403 3.49 -5.62 14.13
N ASN A 404 3.91 -4.52 13.49
CA ASN A 404 3.00 -3.63 12.80
C ASN A 404 2.63 -4.21 11.42
N PRO A 405 1.37 -4.64 11.20
CA PRO A 405 0.96 -5.19 9.91
C PRO A 405 1.09 -4.19 8.75
N ASP A 406 1.05 -2.88 9.01
CA ASP A 406 1.18 -1.86 7.98
C ASP A 406 2.61 -1.81 7.41
N SER A 407 3.62 -2.18 8.21
CA SER A 407 5.02 -2.29 7.79
C SER A 407 5.30 -3.58 6.98
N ALA A 408 4.33 -4.49 6.89
CA ALA A 408 4.49 -5.84 6.36
C ALA A 408 3.49 -6.21 5.25
N ARG A 409 2.66 -5.26 4.80
CA ARG A 409 1.58 -5.48 3.81
C ARG A 409 1.58 -4.37 2.76
N GLY A 410 0.80 -4.58 1.68
CA GLY A 410 0.66 -3.59 0.60
C GLY A 410 1.74 -3.69 -0.48
N GLN A 411 1.77 -2.71 -1.39
CA GLN A 411 2.71 -2.73 -2.53
C GLN A 411 4.17 -2.54 -2.10
N PHE A 412 4.39 -1.98 -0.91
CA PHE A 412 5.72 -1.72 -0.35
C PHE A 412 6.24 -2.83 0.56
N ALA A 413 5.48 -3.92 0.78
CA ALA A 413 5.91 -5.03 1.63
C ALA A 413 7.23 -5.68 1.16
N VAL A 414 7.54 -5.64 -0.14
CA VAL A 414 8.81 -6.13 -0.67
C VAL A 414 10.01 -5.30 -0.19
N LEU A 415 9.80 -4.01 0.13
CA LEU A 415 10.87 -3.11 0.57
C LEU A 415 11.25 -3.33 2.05
N SER A 416 10.33 -3.84 2.87
CA SER A 416 10.66 -4.20 4.25
C SER A 416 11.44 -5.51 4.35
N ARG A 417 11.42 -6.34 3.29
CA ARG A 417 12.07 -7.67 3.23
C ARG A 417 11.77 -8.55 4.45
N ILE A 418 10.62 -8.36 5.10
CA ILE A 418 10.24 -9.10 6.30
C ILE A 418 10.23 -10.62 6.07
N TYR A 419 9.89 -11.05 4.86
CA TYR A 419 9.85 -12.46 4.48
C TYR A 419 11.23 -13.11 4.38
N ASP A 420 12.29 -12.30 4.24
CA ASP A 420 13.68 -12.78 4.23
C ASP A 420 14.25 -12.89 5.65
N ALA A 421 13.57 -12.32 6.65
CA ALA A 421 13.95 -12.43 8.04
C ALA A 421 13.59 -13.83 8.58
N GLY A 422 14.58 -14.57 9.08
CA GLY A 422 14.37 -15.89 9.66
C GLY A 422 13.48 -15.86 10.92
N PRO A 423 12.99 -17.03 11.40
CA PRO A 423 12.12 -17.12 12.59
C PRO A 423 12.69 -16.44 13.84
N GLN A 424 14.02 -16.34 13.94
CA GLN A 424 14.71 -15.61 15.01
C GLN A 424 14.29 -14.13 15.13
N PHE A 425 13.83 -13.49 14.06
CA PHE A 425 13.38 -12.08 14.08
C PHE A 425 12.00 -11.89 14.74
N PHE A 426 11.22 -12.96 14.87
CA PHE A 426 9.89 -12.96 15.49
C PHE A 426 9.89 -13.55 16.90
N THR A 427 11.06 -14.03 17.35
CA THR A 427 11.26 -14.64 18.66
C THR A 427 12.22 -13.76 19.45
N ASP A 428 11.77 -12.55 19.79
CA ASP A 428 12.39 -11.87 20.92
C ASP A 428 11.33 -11.55 21.98
N THR A 429 11.63 -12.04 23.17
CA THR A 429 10.87 -11.90 24.39
C THR A 429 10.65 -10.43 24.69
N GLY A 430 9.40 -10.02 24.84
CA GLY A 430 9.08 -8.70 25.35
C GLY A 430 9.68 -8.52 26.74
N ASP A 431 10.82 -7.86 26.81
CA ASP A 431 11.25 -6.91 27.83
C ASP A 431 12.72 -6.53 27.56
N GLU A 432 13.05 -5.26 27.81
CA GLU A 432 14.37 -4.60 27.74
C GLU A 432 14.79 -3.95 26.40
N ALA A 433 14.36 -2.70 26.20
CA ALA A 433 15.24 -1.51 26.20
C ALA A 433 14.41 -0.22 26.20
#